data_AF-A0A966CDH9-F1
#
_entry.id   AF-A0A966CDH9-F1
#
_cell.length_a   1.000
_cell.length_b   1.000
_cell.length_c   1.000
_cell.angle_alpha   90.00
_cell.angle_beta   90.00
_cell.angle_gamma   90.00
#
_symmetry.space_group_name_H-M   'P 1'
#
loop_
_entity.id
_entity.type
_entity.pdbx_description
1 polymer ?
#
loop_
_entity_poly.entity_id
_entity_poly.type
_entity_poly.pdbx_seq_one_letter_code
_entity_poly.pdbx_strand_id
1 'polypeptide(L)'
;MSNRILTVKITPILATKKLQIWIKSHHLICQGHFFILETVEYSMIERFEEYISILGGSLICVESPKKVSMGNHRQVILYQAKASLHTPHQLKEYWQKYGAIRTKFDQRD
;
A
#
# COMPACT_ATOMS: atom_id res chain seq x y z
N MET A 1 -1.92 -26.04 -24.18
CA MET A 1 -2.00 -26.29 -22.73
C MET A 1 -2.27 -24.96 -22.04
N SER A 2 -3.52 -24.67 -21.70
CA SER A 2 -3.91 -23.41 -21.07
C SER A 2 -3.71 -23.55 -19.56
N ASN A 3 -2.61 -23.01 -19.02
CA ASN A 3 -2.47 -22.81 -17.57
C ASN A 3 -3.46 -21.73 -17.13
N ARG A 4 -4.72 -22.11 -16.89
CA ARG A 4 -5.63 -21.33 -16.05
C ARG A 4 -5.12 -21.45 -14.62
N ILE A 5 -4.16 -20.61 -14.26
CA ILE A 5 -4.02 -20.21 -12.86
C ILE A 5 -5.40 -19.69 -12.49
N LEU A 6 -6.05 -20.35 -11.54
CA LEU A 6 -7.28 -19.87 -10.92
C LEU A 6 -6.94 -18.50 -10.34
N THR A 7 -7.17 -17.44 -11.12
CA THR A 7 -7.07 -16.07 -10.65
C THR A 7 -8.11 -15.96 -9.55
N VAL A 8 -7.65 -16.03 -8.30
CA VAL A 8 -8.49 -15.77 -7.14
C VAL A 8 -9.11 -14.41 -7.42
N LYS A 9 -10.41 -14.40 -7.74
CA LYS A 9 -11.11 -13.17 -8.09
C LYS A 9 -11.02 -12.24 -6.88
N ILE A 10 -10.26 -11.17 -6.99
CA ILE A 10 -10.08 -10.23 -5.88
C ILE A 10 -11.42 -9.53 -5.67
N THR A 11 -11.95 -9.65 -4.46
CA THR A 11 -13.21 -9.02 -4.05
C THR A 11 -12.93 -7.77 -3.22
N PRO A 12 -13.90 -6.83 -3.10
CA PRO A 12 -13.78 -5.69 -2.20
C PRO A 12 -13.43 -6.07 -0.75
N ILE A 13 -13.98 -7.18 -0.26
CA ILE A 13 -13.69 -7.70 1.09
C ILE A 13 -12.22 -8.16 1.18
N LEU A 14 -11.73 -8.88 0.18
CA LEU A 14 -10.33 -9.34 0.15
C LEU A 14 -9.36 -8.16 0.01
N ALA A 15 -9.64 -7.22 -0.88
CA ALA A 15 -8.85 -6.00 -1.06
C ALA A 15 -8.76 -5.21 0.26
N THR A 16 -9.90 -5.02 0.94
CA THR A 16 -9.94 -4.37 2.27
C THR A 16 -9.05 -5.10 3.27
N LYS A 17 -9.17 -6.43 3.38
CA LYS A 17 -8.33 -7.23 4.31
C LYS A 17 -6.84 -7.11 3.99
N LYS A 18 -6.45 -7.09 2.72
CA LYS A 18 -5.05 -6.91 2.32
C LYS A 18 -4.51 -5.53 2.69
N LEU A 19 -5.28 -4.47 2.45
CA LEU A 19 -4.91 -3.11 2.86
C LEU A 19 -4.83 -2.98 4.39
N GLN A 20 -5.73 -3.62 5.14
CA GLN A 20 -5.65 -3.69 6.61
C GLN A 20 -4.37 -4.36 7.10
N ILE A 21 -3.92 -5.45 6.46
CA ILE A 21 -2.64 -6.09 6.78
C ILE A 21 -1.49 -5.10 6.58
N TRP A 22 -1.50 -4.33 5.49
CA TRP A 22 -0.46 -3.34 5.21
C TRP A 22 -0.49 -2.13 6.14
N ILE A 23 -1.67 -1.76 6.64
CA ILE A 23 -1.81 -0.79 7.74
C ILE A 23 -1.11 -1.31 8.99
N LYS A 24 -1.40 -2.56 9.40
CA LYS A 24 -0.81 -3.15 10.61
C LYS A 24 0.69 -3.38 10.52
N SER A 25 1.22 -3.64 9.32
CA SER A 25 2.65 -3.77 9.09
C SER A 25 3.35 -2.44 8.78
N HIS A 26 2.63 -1.32 8.94
CA HIS A 26 3.13 0.05 8.74
C HIS A 26 3.72 0.29 7.35
N HIS A 27 3.21 -0.40 6.34
CA HIS A 27 3.50 -0.07 4.93
C HIS A 27 2.54 0.97 4.40
N LEU A 28 1.30 0.95 4.87
CA LEU A 28 0.22 1.82 4.41
C LEU A 28 -0.21 2.77 5.52
N ILE A 29 -0.18 4.07 5.27
CA ILE A 29 -0.65 5.11 6.20
C ILE A 29 -1.72 5.98 5.55
N CYS A 30 -2.51 6.68 6.36
CA CYS A 30 -3.36 7.76 5.89
C CYS A 30 -2.68 9.11 6.09
N GLN A 31 -2.67 9.94 5.06
CA GLN A 31 -2.23 11.33 5.11
C GLN A 31 -3.34 12.23 4.54
N GLY A 32 -4.10 12.86 5.45
CA GLY A 32 -5.28 13.64 5.09
C GLY A 32 -6.41 12.79 4.50
N HIS A 33 -6.61 12.90 3.19
CA HIS A 33 -7.60 12.13 2.41
C HIS A 33 -6.96 11.04 1.54
N PHE A 34 -5.64 10.87 1.64
CA PHE A 34 -4.89 9.95 0.80
C PHE A 34 -4.36 8.78 1.61
N PHE A 35 -4.21 7.65 0.92
CA PHE A 35 -3.46 6.50 1.40
C PHE A 35 -2.07 6.54 0.76
N ILE A 36 -1.04 6.43 1.60
CA ILE A 36 0.36 6.43 1.19
C ILE A 36 0.93 5.05 1.49
N LEU A 37 1.29 4.32 0.44
CA LEU A 37 1.99 3.05 0.52
C LEU A 37 3.48 3.30 0.29
N GLU A 38 4.32 2.78 1.18
CA GLU A 38 5.75 2.67 0.94
C GLU A 38 6.21 1.21 0.90
N THR A 39 7.12 0.92 -0.03
CA THR A 39 7.62 -0.44 -0.26
C THR A 39 8.92 -0.43 -1.06
N VAL A 40 9.71 -1.49 -0.92
CA VAL A 40 10.88 -1.76 -1.77
C VAL A 40 10.55 -2.73 -2.91
N GLU A 41 9.30 -3.21 -2.96
CA GLU A 41 8.81 -4.18 -3.94
C GLU A 41 7.78 -3.53 -4.87
N TYR A 42 8.13 -3.31 -6.14
CA TYR A 42 7.22 -2.68 -7.10
C TYR A 42 5.91 -3.47 -7.29
N SER A 43 5.95 -4.80 -7.19
CA SER A 43 4.73 -5.64 -7.26
C SER A 43 3.70 -5.34 -6.16
N MET A 44 4.11 -4.69 -5.07
CA MET A 44 3.19 -4.25 -4.03
C MET A 44 2.44 -2.97 -4.46
N ILE A 45 3.05 -2.12 -5.30
CA ILE A 45 2.41 -0.96 -5.94
C ILE A 45 1.31 -1.41 -6.90
N GLU A 46 1.60 -2.40 -7.75
CA GLU A 46 0.61 -2.95 -8.70
C GLU A 46 -0.61 -3.52 -7.96
N ARG A 47 -0.38 -4.31 -6.91
CA ARG A 47 -1.46 -4.83 -6.06
C ARG A 47 -2.20 -3.72 -5.32
N PHE A 48 -1.51 -2.67 -4.91
CA PHE A 48 -2.13 -1.53 -4.25
C PHE A 48 -3.10 -0.81 -5.18
N GLU A 49 -2.67 -0.51 -6.40
CA GLU A 49 -3.51 0.08 -7.43
C GLU A 49 -4.74 -0.80 -7.72
N GLU A 50 -4.55 -2.10 -7.87
CA GLU A 50 -5.65 -3.05 -8.06
C GLU A 50 -6.65 -3.01 -6.89
N TYR A 51 -6.16 -3.08 -5.64
CA TYR A 51 -7.02 -3.04 -4.45
C TYR A 51 -7.76 -1.72 -4.30
N ILE A 52 -7.10 -0.60 -4.56
CA ILE A 52 -7.74 0.72 -4.52
C ILE A 52 -8.82 0.83 -5.61
N SER A 53 -8.53 0.37 -6.83
CA SER A 53 -9.46 0.41 -7.95
C SER A 53 -10.72 -0.44 -7.69
N ILE A 54 -10.55 -1.64 -7.13
CA ILE A 54 -11.66 -2.52 -6.73
C ILE A 54 -12.55 -1.88 -5.65
N LEU A 55 -11.98 -1.00 -4.81
CA LEU A 55 -12.69 -0.25 -3.79
C LEU A 55 -13.26 1.09 -4.29
N GLY A 56 -13.16 1.36 -5.61
CA GLY A 56 -13.70 2.58 -6.22
C GLY A 56 -12.81 3.82 -6.07
N GLY A 57 -11.55 3.65 -5.70
CA GLY A 57 -10.56 4.72 -5.67
C GLY A 57 -9.70 4.78 -6.93
N SER A 58 -8.66 5.60 -6.87
CA SER A 58 -7.66 5.72 -7.92
C SER A 58 -6.26 5.96 -7.36
N LEU A 59 -5.27 5.36 -8.01
CA LEU A 59 -3.86 5.75 -7.85
C LEU A 59 -3.66 7.16 -8.41
N ILE A 60 -2.92 8.00 -7.69
CA ILE A 60 -2.64 9.39 -8.07
C ILE A 60 -1.24 9.50 -8.65
N CYS A 61 -0.24 8.98 -7.93
CA CYS A 61 1.13 8.97 -8.39
C CYS A 61 1.93 7.83 -7.73
N VAL A 62 3.05 7.50 -8.38
CA VAL A 62 4.11 6.64 -7.84
C VAL A 62 5.42 7.40 -7.96
N GLU A 63 6.15 7.48 -6.86
CA GLU A 63 7.41 8.19 -6.75
C GLU A 63 8.49 7.28 -6.17
N SER A 64 9.75 7.63 -6.37
CA SER A 64 10.92 6.93 -5.82
C SER A 64 11.73 7.88 -4.91
N PRO A 65 11.17 8.26 -3.74
CA PRO A 65 11.69 9.38 -2.95
C PRO A 65 13.13 9.22 -2.46
N LYS A 66 13.58 7.98 -2.22
CA LYS A 66 14.93 7.71 -1.72
C LYS A 66 15.37 6.27 -1.98
N LYS A 67 16.65 5.99 -1.73
CA LYS A 67 17.16 4.63 -1.53
C LYS A 67 17.25 4.35 -0.04
N VAL A 68 16.90 3.13 0.36
CA VAL A 68 17.04 2.64 1.74
C VAL A 68 18.08 1.53 1.80
N SER A 69 18.86 1.52 2.88
CA SER A 69 19.80 0.43 3.16
C SER A 69 19.04 -0.79 3.65
N MET A 70 19.34 -1.95 3.10
CA MET A 70 18.69 -3.22 3.44
C MET A 70 19.75 -4.31 3.64
N GLY A 71 20.06 -4.61 4.91
CA GLY A 71 21.15 -5.52 5.27
C GLY A 71 22.53 -4.89 5.08
N ASN A 72 23.56 -5.72 4.93
CA ASN A 72 24.94 -5.24 4.78
C ASN A 72 25.17 -4.68 3.35
N HIS A 73 25.29 -3.34 3.27
CA HIS A 73 25.71 -2.57 2.09
C HIS A 73 24.77 -2.56 0.87
N ARG A 74 23.62 -3.25 0.88
CA ARG A 74 22.68 -3.21 -0.24
C ARG A 74 21.76 -1.99 -0.13
N GLN A 75 21.78 -1.15 -1.16
CA GLN A 75 20.80 -0.07 -1.33
C GLN A 75 19.67 -0.53 -2.26
N VAL A 76 18.43 -0.29 -1.87
CA VAL A 76 17.24 -0.57 -2.70
C VAL A 76 16.39 0.69 -2.84
N ILE A 77 15.69 0.81 -3.97
CA ILE A 77 14.78 1.93 -4.22
C ILE A 77 13.58 1.77 -3.29
N LEU A 78 13.25 2.84 -2.57
CA LEU A 78 11.97 2.96 -1.87
C LEU A 78 10.97 3.57 -2.85
N TYR A 79 9.89 2.85 -3.12
CA TYR A 79 8.75 3.36 -3.87
C TYR A 79 7.70 3.89 -2.90
N GLN A 80 7.08 4.99 -3.26
CA GLN A 80 5.93 5.57 -2.59
C GLN A 80 4.77 5.68 -3.59
N ALA A 81 3.63 5.09 -3.26
CA ALA A 81 2.39 5.26 -4.01
C ALA A 81 1.38 6.06 -3.21
N LYS A 82 0.76 7.04 -3.86
CA LYS A 82 -0.31 7.85 -3.29
C LYS A 82 -1.61 7.54 -4.01
N ALA A 83 -2.66 7.26 -3.25
CA ALA A 83 -3.97 6.97 -3.81
C ALA A 83 -5.11 7.63 -3.02
N SER A 84 -6.24 7.85 -3.69
CA SER A 84 -7.49 8.28 -3.06
C SER A 84 -8.50 7.14 -3.07
N LEU A 85 -9.27 7.01 -1.98
CA LEU A 85 -10.54 6.30 -1.99
C LEU A 85 -11.61 7.39 -1.96
N HIS A 86 -12.40 7.52 -3.04
CA HIS A 86 -13.30 8.66 -3.30
C HIS A 86 -14.55 8.72 -2.38
N THR A 87 -14.54 8.04 -1.23
CA THR A 87 -15.63 8.02 -0.24
C THR A 87 -15.06 7.88 1.17
N PRO A 88 -15.82 8.23 2.22
CA PRO A 88 -15.48 7.83 3.59
C PRO A 88 -15.39 6.31 3.66
N HIS A 89 -14.17 5.78 3.66
CA HIS A 89 -13.94 4.35 3.68
C HIS A 89 -13.64 3.88 5.11
N GLN A 90 -14.23 2.76 5.51
CA GLN A 90 -13.93 2.02 6.75
C GLN A 90 -12.43 1.74 6.99
N LEU A 91 -11.59 1.89 5.94
CA LEU A 91 -10.14 1.76 6.03
C LEU A 91 -9.50 2.93 6.80
N LYS A 92 -10.07 4.13 6.71
CA LYS A 92 -9.59 5.30 7.44
C LYS A 92 -9.81 5.12 8.94
N GLU A 93 -11.01 4.66 9.33
CA GLU A 93 -11.34 4.31 10.71
C GLU A 93 -10.45 3.16 11.22
N TYR A 94 -10.21 2.15 10.38
CA TYR A 94 -9.30 1.06 10.71
C TYR A 94 -7.87 1.55 10.94
N TRP A 95 -7.36 2.42 10.06
CA TRP A 95 -6.04 3.02 10.22
C TRP A 95 -5.95 3.88 11.47
N GLN A 96 -6.99 4.65 11.82
CA GLN A 96 -7.00 5.42 13.08
C GLN A 96 -6.86 4.51 14.31
N LYS A 97 -7.41 3.29 14.25
CA LYS A 97 -7.37 2.34 15.37
C LYS A 97 -6.10 1.48 15.43
N TYR A 98 -5.52 1.13 14.28
CA TYR A 98 -4.46 0.10 14.21
C TYR A 98 -3.23 0.52 13.40
N GLY A 99 -3.27 1.67 12.74
CA GLY A 99 -2.19 2.17 11.90
C GLY A 99 -1.17 2.99 12.67
N ALA A 100 -0.19 3.49 11.93
CA ALA A 100 0.81 4.42 12.41
C ALA A 100 0.76 5.73 11.61
N ILE A 101 1.27 6.81 12.22
CA ILE A 101 1.41 8.12 11.56
C ILE A 101 2.49 8.06 10.46
N ARG A 102 3.44 7.14 10.59
CA ARG A 102 4.62 6.99 9.74
C ARG A 102 4.73 5.54 9.27
N THR A 103 5.35 5.36 8.11
CA THR A 103 5.64 4.01 7.61
C THR A 103 6.84 3.41 8.35
N LYS A 104 7.07 2.11 8.21
CA LYS A 104 8.27 1.45 8.73
C LYS A 104 9.57 1.90 8.04
N PHE A 105 9.49 2.60 6.91
CA PHE A 105 10.64 3.10 6.15
C PHE A 105 11.01 4.54 6.51
N ASP A 106 10.20 5.17 7.36
CA ASP A 106 10.53 6.41 8.03
C ASP A 106 11.47 6.11 9.21
N GLN A 107 12.71 5.72 8.90
CA GLN A 107 13.78 5.68 9.89
C GLN A 107 14.07 7.11 10.35
N ARG A 108 13.90 7.34 11.65
CA ARG A 108 14.54 8.47 12.34
C ARG A 108 16.00 8.09 12.50
N ASP A 109 16.88 8.90 11.93
CA ASP A 109 18.22 9.09 12.49
C ASP A 109 18.10 9.73 13.89
#